data_AF-A0A444PZC5-F1
#
_entry.id   AF-A0A444PZC5-F1
#
_cell.length_a   1.000
_cell.length_b   1.000
_cell.length_c   1.000
_cell.angle_alpha   90.00
_cell.angle_beta   90.00
_cell.angle_gamma   90.00
#
_symmetry.space_group_name_H-M   'P 1'
#
loop_
_entity.id
_entity.type
_entity.pdbx_description
1 polymer ?
#
loop_
_entity_poly.entity_id
_entity_poly.type
_entity_poly.pdbx_seq_one_letter_code
_entity_poly.pdbx_strand_id
1 'polypeptide(L)'
;MSVVGVIVMIVGWNWFGLAHEEEMTEQPKAVSAGSTMAGWGAVVGGVPLVAAHMVGLVLLAIVAVRGRVRRWTGFVYAVLAVALASGVGIAVAQVLWAGELFMMGVDGARP
;
A
#
# COMPACT_ATOMS: atom_id res chain seq x y z
N MET A 1 -13.30 -13.42 4.86
CA MET A 1 -12.96 -12.12 4.22
C MET A 1 -11.77 -11.43 4.90
N SER A 2 -11.61 -11.49 6.23
CA SER A 2 -10.48 -10.87 6.95
C SER A 2 -9.10 -11.41 6.55
N VAL A 3 -8.93 -12.75 6.47
CA VAL A 3 -7.64 -13.38 6.12
C VAL A 3 -7.15 -12.98 4.72
N VAL A 4 -8.06 -12.93 3.74
CA VAL A 4 -7.72 -12.52 2.37
C VAL A 4 -7.27 -11.06 2.34
N GLY A 5 -7.95 -10.17 3.08
CA GLY A 5 -7.54 -8.76 3.19
C GLY A 5 -6.13 -8.60 3.76
N VAL A 6 -5.77 -9.38 4.78
CA VAL A 6 -4.41 -9.37 5.34
C VAL A 6 -3.38 -9.80 4.30
N ILE A 7 -3.62 -10.90 3.58
CA ILE A 7 -2.70 -11.39 2.54
C ILE A 7 -2.51 -10.33 1.44
N VAL A 8 -3.61 -9.73 0.97
CA VAL A 8 -3.56 -8.66 -0.04
C VAL A 8 -2.75 -7.47 0.46
N MET A 9 -2.90 -7.07 1.72
CA MET A 9 -2.15 -5.96 2.29
C MET A 9 -0.66 -6.30 2.45
N ILE A 10 -0.31 -7.52 2.84
CA ILE A 10 1.09 -7.96 2.89
C ILE A 10 1.71 -7.87 1.49
N VAL A 11 1.04 -8.41 0.47
CA VAL A 11 1.53 -8.36 -0.91
C VAL A 11 1.64 -6.91 -1.39
N GLY A 12 0.62 -6.09 -1.14
CA GLY A 12 0.60 -4.69 -1.55
C GLY A 12 1.73 -3.85 -0.95
N TRP A 13 2.01 -4.01 0.35
CA TRP A 13 3.12 -3.28 0.99
C TRP A 13 4.49 -3.75 0.53
N ASN A 14 4.66 -5.04 0.22
CA ASN A 14 5.91 -5.53 -0.36
C ASN A 14 6.09 -5.12 -1.83
N TRP A 15 5.01 -5.08 -2.60
CA TRP A 15 5.02 -4.53 -3.96
C TRP A 15 5.41 -3.05 -3.97
N PHE A 16 4.90 -2.27 -3.00
CA PHE A 16 5.31 -0.89 -2.79
C PHE A 16 6.81 -0.75 -2.51
N GLY A 17 7.36 -1.62 -1.66
CA GLY A 17 8.81 -1.69 -1.38
C GLY A 17 9.63 -2.02 -2.63
N LEU A 18 9.26 -3.07 -3.37
CA LEU A 18 9.93 -3.46 -4.62
C LEU A 18 9.96 -2.32 -5.64
N ALA A 19 8.85 -1.60 -5.81
CA ALA A 19 8.77 -0.50 -6.77
C ALA A 19 9.71 0.68 -6.40
N HIS A 20 9.89 0.97 -5.11
CA HIS A 20 10.85 1.99 -4.66
C HIS A 20 12.29 1.49 -4.73
N GLU A 21 12.54 0.22 -4.41
CA GLU A 21 13.87 -0.37 -4.59
C GLU A 21 14.30 -0.31 -6.07
N GLU A 22 13.39 -0.63 -7.00
CA GLU A 22 13.64 -0.51 -8.44
C GLU A 22 13.93 0.95 -8.83
N GLU A 23 13.13 1.91 -8.36
CA GLU A 23 13.40 3.33 -8.59
C GLU A 23 14.81 3.73 -8.12
N MET A 24 15.19 3.37 -6.89
CA MET A 24 16.49 3.74 -6.32
C MET A 24 17.67 3.09 -7.03
N THR A 25 17.53 1.84 -7.43
CA THR A 25 18.61 1.08 -8.08
C THR A 25 18.78 1.46 -9.55
N GLU A 26 17.70 1.87 -10.23
CA GLU A 26 17.74 2.28 -11.64
C GLU A 26 17.96 3.78 -11.84
N GLN A 27 17.69 4.63 -10.84
CA GLN A 27 17.83 6.09 -10.96
C GLN A 27 19.21 6.56 -11.47
N PRO A 28 20.36 6.05 -10.98
CA PRO A 28 21.67 6.48 -11.48
C PRO A 28 21.89 6.16 -12.95
N LYS A 29 21.35 5.03 -13.42
CA LYS A 29 21.43 4.60 -14.82
C LYS A 29 20.56 5.48 -15.70
N ALA A 30 19.33 5.76 -15.26
CA ALA A 30 18.42 6.67 -15.93
C ALA A 30 19.04 8.07 -16.09
N VAL A 31 19.60 8.63 -15.01
CA VAL A 31 20.27 9.94 -15.04
C VAL A 31 21.47 9.93 -16.01
N SER A 32 22.28 8.86 -16.02
CA SER A 32 23.40 8.73 -16.96
C SER A 32 22.96 8.68 -18.43
N ALA A 33 21.72 8.22 -18.69
CA ALA A 33 21.10 8.17 -20.00
C ALA A 33 20.29 9.44 -20.35
N GLY A 34 20.31 10.47 -19.49
CA GLY A 34 19.55 11.70 -19.68
C GLY A 34 18.04 11.57 -19.41
N SER A 35 17.61 10.54 -18.67
CA SER A 35 16.23 10.32 -18.23
C SER A 35 16.12 10.31 -16.69
N THR A 36 14.95 9.97 -16.14
CA THR A 36 14.71 9.88 -14.69
C THR A 36 13.71 8.77 -14.38
N MET A 37 13.90 8.11 -13.23
CA MET A 37 12.97 7.19 -12.57
C MET A 37 12.21 7.87 -11.43
N ALA A 38 12.45 9.15 -11.15
CA ALA A 38 11.82 9.87 -10.05
C ALA A 38 10.28 9.73 -10.08
N GLY A 39 9.72 9.24 -8.97
CA GLY A 39 8.29 8.99 -8.80
C GLY A 39 7.78 7.65 -9.34
N TRP A 40 8.65 6.80 -9.92
CA TRP A 40 8.27 5.47 -10.41
C TRP A 40 7.68 4.60 -9.31
N GLY A 41 8.34 4.51 -8.16
CA GLY A 41 7.89 3.76 -6.99
C GLY A 41 6.55 4.25 -6.47
N ALA A 42 6.31 5.57 -6.47
CA ALA A 42 5.04 6.14 -6.06
C ALA A 42 3.88 5.76 -7.02
N VAL A 43 4.13 5.78 -8.33
CA VAL A 43 3.11 5.44 -9.34
C VAL A 43 2.88 3.93 -9.42
N VAL A 44 3.94 3.13 -9.49
CA VAL A 44 3.88 1.68 -9.72
C VAL A 44 3.64 0.90 -8.42
N GLY A 45 4.10 1.41 -7.29
CA GLY A 45 3.87 0.83 -5.97
C GLY A 45 2.69 1.49 -5.24
N GLY A 46 2.72 2.82 -5.14
CA GLY A 46 1.78 3.59 -4.32
C GLY A 46 0.34 3.59 -4.84
N VAL A 47 0.14 3.83 -6.15
CA VAL A 47 -1.22 3.87 -6.72
C VAL A 47 -1.93 2.51 -6.59
N PRO A 48 -1.33 1.36 -6.93
CA PRO A 48 -1.95 0.06 -6.71
C PRO A 48 -2.25 -0.22 -5.23
N LEU A 49 -1.36 0.21 -4.31
CA LEU A 49 -1.58 0.05 -2.88
C LEU A 49 -2.81 0.84 -2.42
N VAL A 50 -2.95 2.11 -2.82
CA VAL A 50 -4.14 2.92 -2.51
C VAL A 50 -5.39 2.30 -3.11
N ALA A 51 -5.33 1.83 -4.37
CA ALA A 51 -6.45 1.17 -5.01
C ALA A 51 -6.90 -0.08 -4.24
N ALA A 52 -5.96 -0.89 -3.73
CA ALA A 52 -6.28 -2.07 -2.91
C ALA A 52 -7.03 -1.69 -1.62
N HIS A 53 -6.66 -0.60 -0.96
CA HIS A 53 -7.37 -0.09 0.21
C HIS A 53 -8.79 0.36 -0.14
N MET A 54 -8.95 1.08 -1.25
CA MET A 54 -10.26 1.57 -1.69
C MET A 54 -11.20 0.43 -2.06
N VAL A 55 -10.70 -0.59 -2.77
CA VAL A 55 -11.48 -1.80 -3.10
C VAL A 55 -11.90 -2.52 -1.82
N GLY A 56 -10.98 -2.74 -0.88
CA GLY A 56 -11.30 -3.36 0.42
C GLY A 56 -12.38 -2.59 1.18
N LEU A 57 -12.26 -1.26 1.24
CA LEU A 57 -13.20 -0.39 1.92
C LEU A 57 -14.59 -0.42 1.26
N VAL A 58 -14.66 -0.31 -0.07
CA VAL A 58 -15.92 -0.33 -0.82
C VAL A 58 -16.65 -1.66 -0.63
N LEU A 59 -15.93 -2.78 -0.73
CA LEU A 59 -16.53 -4.11 -0.52
C LEU A 59 -17.11 -4.25 0.89
N LEU A 60 -16.37 -3.81 1.91
CA LEU A 60 -16.85 -3.84 3.30
C LEU A 60 -18.01 -2.88 3.54
N ALA A 61 -18.00 -1.69 2.93
CA ALA A 61 -19.10 -0.73 3.01
C ALA A 61 -20.39 -1.29 2.39
N ILE A 62 -20.30 -1.98 1.24
CA ILE A 62 -21.45 -2.64 0.60
C ILE A 62 -22.04 -3.72 1.53
N VAL A 63 -21.17 -4.53 2.15
CA VAL A 63 -21.61 -5.56 3.12
C VAL A 63 -22.26 -4.91 4.34
N ALA A 64 -21.67 -3.83 4.86
CA ALA A 64 -22.17 -3.10 6.01
C ALA A 64 -23.55 -2.45 5.78
N VAL A 65 -23.83 -1.96 4.56
CA VAL A 65 -25.13 -1.39 4.20
C VAL A 65 -26.21 -2.48 4.00
N ARG A 66 -25.80 -3.69 3.59
CA ARG A 66 -26.71 -4.85 3.40
C ARG A 66 -27.08 -5.54 4.71
N GLY A 67 -26.16 -5.63 5.67
CA GLY A 67 -26.49 -6.02 7.04
C GLY A 67 -27.28 -4.90 7.70
N ARG A 68 -28.38 -5.21 8.41
CA ARG A 68 -29.26 -4.24 9.10
C ARG A 68 -28.59 -3.40 10.21
N VAL A 69 -27.27 -3.24 10.20
CA VAL A 69 -26.49 -2.41 11.11
C VAL A 69 -26.76 -0.94 10.79
N ARG A 70 -26.77 -0.08 11.81
CA ARG A 70 -26.78 1.39 11.60
C ARG A 70 -25.65 1.74 10.63
N ARG A 71 -25.98 2.39 9.50
CA ARG A 71 -25.05 2.68 8.40
C ARG A 71 -23.71 3.27 8.85
N TRP A 72 -23.75 4.14 9.86
CA TRP A 72 -22.56 4.80 10.40
C TRP A 72 -21.63 3.86 11.16
N THR A 73 -22.17 3.00 12.03
CA THR A 73 -21.34 2.03 12.78
C THR A 73 -20.74 0.99 11.84
N GLY A 74 -21.49 0.54 10.84
CA GLY A 74 -20.99 -0.37 9.80
C GLY A 74 -19.82 0.22 9.01
N PHE A 75 -19.88 1.50 8.64
CA PHE A 75 -18.77 2.19 7.95
C PHE A 75 -17.52 2.31 8.84
N VAL A 76 -17.69 2.67 10.12
CA VAL A 76 -16.56 2.74 11.07
C VAL A 76 -15.86 1.37 11.18
N TYR A 77 -16.62 0.27 11.29
CA TYR A 77 -16.03 -1.07 11.31
C TYR A 77 -15.30 -1.42 10.01
N ALA A 78 -15.82 -1.00 8.84
CA ALA A 78 -15.15 -1.21 7.57
C ALA A 78 -13.80 -0.49 7.51
N VAL A 79 -13.74 0.78 7.92
CA VAL A 79 -12.49 1.55 8.00
C VAL A 79 -11.50 0.88 8.96
N LEU A 80 -11.94 0.50 10.16
CA LEU A 80 -11.08 -0.16 11.14
C LEU A 80 -10.55 -1.50 10.62
N ALA A 81 -11.37 -2.29 9.92
CA ALA A 81 -10.94 -3.56 9.36
C ALA A 81 -9.86 -3.39 8.28
N VAL A 82 -10.01 -2.41 7.38
CA VAL A 82 -8.98 -2.09 6.38
C VAL A 82 -7.70 -1.58 7.05
N ALA A 83 -7.82 -0.69 8.04
CA ALA A 83 -6.68 -0.14 8.76
C ALA A 83 -5.90 -1.24 9.51
N LEU A 84 -6.59 -2.17 10.18
CA LEU A 84 -5.95 -3.29 10.87
C LEU A 84 -5.25 -4.25 9.88
N ALA A 85 -5.89 -4.60 8.77
CA ALA A 85 -5.27 -5.43 7.75
C ALA A 85 -4.04 -4.75 7.14
N SER A 86 -4.12 -3.44 6.88
CA SER A 86 -3.00 -2.65 6.39
C SER A 86 -1.86 -2.59 7.41
N GLY A 87 -2.17 -2.41 8.70
CA GLY A 87 -1.18 -2.43 9.78
C GLY A 87 -0.40 -3.73 9.85
N VAL A 88 -1.04 -4.87 9.63
CA VAL A 88 -0.34 -6.17 9.53
C VAL A 88 0.56 -6.21 8.30
N GLY A 89 0.08 -5.73 7.14
CA GLY A 89 0.89 -5.63 5.93
C GLY A 89 2.13 -4.76 6.10
N ILE A 90 1.98 -3.59 6.74
CA ILE A 90 3.09 -2.70 7.11
C ILE A 90 4.08 -3.44 8.01
N ALA A 91 3.60 -4.08 9.08
CA ALA A 91 4.49 -4.77 10.02
C ALA A 91 5.33 -5.86 9.34
N VAL A 92 4.71 -6.64 8.45
CA VAL A 92 5.42 -7.67 7.68
C VAL A 92 6.43 -7.06 6.71
N ALA A 93 6.04 -6.03 5.96
CA ALA A 93 6.94 -5.36 5.04
C ALA A 93 8.12 -4.71 5.79
N GLN A 94 7.89 -4.05 6.92
CA GLN A 94 8.96 -3.48 7.74
C GLN A 94 10.00 -4.52 8.17
N VAL A 95 9.56 -5.73 8.53
CA VAL A 95 10.48 -6.83 8.86
C VAL A 95 11.27 -7.29 7.63
N LEU A 96 10.62 -7.41 6.47
CA LEU A 96 11.26 -7.89 5.24
C LEU A 96 12.25 -6.88 4.64
N TRP A 97 11.96 -5.58 4.77
CA TRP A 97 12.77 -4.47 4.26
C TRP A 97 13.71 -3.89 5.32
N ALA A 98 14.00 -4.64 6.39
CA ALA A 98 14.91 -4.25 7.47
C ALA A 98 14.62 -2.86 8.11
N GLY A 99 13.38 -2.41 8.10
CA GLY A 99 12.97 -1.09 8.62
C GLY A 99 13.03 0.06 7.62
N GLU A 100 13.56 -0.16 6.41
CA GLU A 100 13.84 0.91 5.44
C GLU A 100 12.65 1.26 4.53
N LEU A 101 11.54 0.52 4.61
CA LEU A 101 10.40 0.69 3.69
C LEU A 101 9.89 2.13 3.59
N PHE A 102 9.82 2.85 4.72
CA PHE A 102 9.38 4.25 4.73
C PHE A 102 10.48 5.22 4.31
N MET A 103 11.74 4.91 4.60
CA MET A 103 12.88 5.70 4.12
C MET A 103 12.96 5.63 2.60
N MET A 104 12.75 4.44 2.02
CA MET A 104 12.64 4.22 0.59
C MET A 104 11.55 5.10 -0.06
N GLY A 105 10.37 5.17 0.55
CA GLY A 105 9.29 6.04 0.09
C GLY A 105 9.61 7.53 0.17
N VAL A 106 10.33 7.96 1.21
CA VAL A 106 10.69 9.38 1.41
C VAL A 106 11.80 9.82 0.47
N ASP A 107 12.81 8.99 0.28
CA ASP A 107 13.97 9.31 -0.54
C ASP A 107 13.64 9.26 -2.05
N GLY A 108 12.73 8.38 -2.49
CA GLY A 108 12.18 8.43 -3.85
C GLY A 108 11.34 9.69 -4.13
N ALA A 109 10.83 10.36 -3.09
CA ALA A 109 10.10 11.62 -3.24
C ALA A 109 11.00 12.86 -3.31
N ARG A 110 12.32 12.72 -3.10
CA ARG A 110 13.28 13.82 -3.22
C ARG A 110 13.85 13.85 -4.65
N PRO A 111 13.75 14.99 -5.36
CA PRO A 111 14.29 15.13 -6.72
C PRO A 111 15.81 15.11 -6.77
#